data_AF-A0A2S0LBU1-F1
#
_entry.id   AF-A0A2S0LBU1-F1
#
_cell.length_a   1.000
_cell.length_b   1.000
_cell.length_c   1.000
_cell.angle_alpha   90.00
_cell.angle_beta   90.00
_cell.angle_gamma   90.00
#
_symmetry.space_group_name_H-M   'P 1'
#
loop_
_entity.id
_entity.type
_entity.pdbx_description
1 polymer ?
#
loop_
_entity_poly.entity_id
_entity_poly.type
_entity_poly.pdbx_seq_one_letter_code
_entity_poly.pdbx_strand_id
1 'polypeptide(L)'
;MKKIIFTLLLSMSLSSIAQNTKDEGTKFLKTFYTKYINESFKNNEMDSYLSDCFNQKYPLLSEMLGVDVIVRAQDVTPQMLTNLQVTPIKNKWYKVSYLTNYNNKKERTNIYVKLNNNKITDIYPWHIDTDVIDAQPAPPAKIANTNALTFVKTFYENYLNAYFDCPNQAQKTLKAMQQKYCTQKFINKIASLKKYRKEDSNEYYYDPLIDNSYFDKSFLKSVTITQASGKIIFQYTNACNIKIQLHIHTQKSKDNTFLIDDVSIQ
;
A
#
# COMPACT_ATOMS: atom_id res chain seq x y z
N MET A 1 -52.63 5.05 2.54
CA MET A 1 -51.71 5.84 1.68
C MET A 1 -50.74 6.76 2.46
N LYS A 2 -50.32 6.45 3.71
CA LYS A 2 -49.35 7.28 4.47
C LYS A 2 -47.95 6.67 4.63
N LYS A 3 -47.75 5.38 4.31
CA LYS A 3 -46.44 4.69 4.40
C LYS A 3 -45.54 4.84 3.17
N ILE A 4 -46.09 5.20 2.00
CA ILE A 4 -45.32 5.30 0.73
C ILE A 4 -44.62 6.67 0.61
N ILE A 5 -45.19 7.74 1.17
CA ILE A 5 -44.62 9.09 1.10
C ILE A 5 -43.34 9.24 1.96
N PHE A 6 -43.26 8.50 3.08
CA PHE A 6 -42.10 8.55 3.98
C PHE A 6 -40.84 7.88 3.39
N THR A 7 -41.01 6.86 2.54
CA THR A 7 -39.90 6.17 1.87
C THR A 7 -39.31 6.99 0.73
N LEU A 8 -40.14 7.75 0.00
CA LEU A 8 -39.71 8.61 -1.10
C LEU A 8 -38.90 9.83 -0.63
N LEU A 9 -39.35 10.52 0.44
CA LEU A 9 -38.64 11.66 1.01
C LEU A 9 -37.27 11.29 1.60
N LEU A 10 -37.15 10.10 2.19
CA LEU A 10 -35.88 9.59 2.72
C LEU A 10 -34.88 9.25 1.59
N SER A 11 -35.37 8.70 0.47
CA SER A 11 -34.54 8.38 -0.70
C SER A 11 -34.01 9.63 -1.42
N MET A 12 -34.79 10.71 -1.47
CA MET A 12 -34.36 11.99 -2.06
C MET A 12 -33.32 12.70 -1.19
N SER A 13 -33.48 12.73 0.13
CA SER A 13 -32.50 13.36 1.03
C SER A 13 -31.16 12.64 1.03
N LEU A 14 -31.16 11.30 1.02
CA LEU A 14 -29.95 10.48 0.90
C LEU A 14 -29.20 10.73 -0.42
N SER A 15 -29.94 10.88 -1.53
CA SER A 15 -29.35 11.15 -2.85
C SER A 15 -28.68 12.53 -2.91
N SER A 16 -29.32 13.56 -2.35
CA SER A 16 -28.77 14.91 -2.28
C SER A 16 -27.52 15.00 -1.38
N ILE A 17 -27.53 14.32 -0.23
CA ILE A 17 -26.37 14.26 0.68
C ILE A 17 -25.20 13.54 0.01
N ALA A 18 -25.47 12.41 -0.67
CA ALA A 18 -24.45 11.67 -1.39
C ALA A 18 -23.84 12.46 -2.54
N GLN A 19 -24.65 13.24 -3.27
CA GLN A 19 -24.17 14.12 -4.34
C GLN A 19 -23.32 15.27 -3.79
N ASN A 20 -23.78 15.96 -2.74
CA ASN A 20 -23.02 17.03 -2.09
C ASN A 20 -21.66 16.54 -1.58
N THR A 21 -21.61 15.34 -0.98
CA THR A 21 -20.35 14.75 -0.48
C THR A 21 -19.35 14.46 -1.62
N LYS A 22 -19.83 14.01 -2.78
CA LYS A 22 -18.99 13.78 -3.98
C LYS A 22 -18.44 15.09 -4.54
N ASP A 23 -19.25 16.14 -4.57
CA ASP A 23 -18.86 17.45 -5.08
C ASP A 23 -17.83 18.12 -4.15
N GLU A 24 -18.02 18.00 -2.83
CA GLU A 24 -17.05 18.45 -1.82
C GLU A 24 -15.70 17.74 -1.95
N GLY A 25 -15.69 16.40 -2.03
CA GLY A 25 -14.44 15.65 -2.19
C GLY A 25 -13.72 15.94 -3.50
N THR A 26 -14.47 16.16 -4.58
CA THR A 26 -13.92 16.60 -5.88
C THR A 26 -13.25 17.96 -5.76
N LYS A 27 -13.91 18.93 -5.11
CA LYS A 27 -13.36 20.27 -4.87
C LYS A 27 -12.13 20.24 -3.97
N PHE A 28 -12.18 19.42 -2.91
CA PHE A 28 -11.06 19.19 -1.99
C PHE A 28 -9.83 18.70 -2.75
N LEU A 29 -9.96 17.64 -3.54
CA LEU A 29 -8.84 17.06 -4.29
C LEU A 29 -8.33 18.00 -5.38
N LYS A 30 -9.20 18.72 -6.10
CA LYS A 30 -8.74 19.76 -7.05
C LYS A 30 -7.91 20.82 -6.36
N THR A 31 -8.32 21.27 -5.18
CA THR A 31 -7.57 22.26 -4.38
C THR A 31 -6.21 21.70 -3.97
N PHE A 32 -6.19 20.49 -3.40
CA PHE A 32 -4.96 19.81 -3.00
C PHE A 32 -3.98 19.66 -4.16
N TYR A 33 -4.40 19.06 -5.27
CA TYR A 33 -3.53 18.84 -6.44
C TYR A 33 -3.08 20.14 -7.11
N THR A 34 -3.92 21.18 -7.11
CA THR A 34 -3.52 22.52 -7.60
C THR A 34 -2.39 23.10 -6.75
N LYS A 35 -2.53 23.03 -5.42
CA LYS A 35 -1.47 23.49 -4.51
C LYS A 35 -0.21 22.64 -4.61
N TYR A 36 -0.36 21.32 -4.76
CA TYR A 36 0.74 20.39 -4.88
C TYR A 36 1.57 20.66 -6.14
N ILE A 37 0.91 20.69 -7.32
CA ILE A 37 1.58 20.87 -8.61
C ILE A 37 2.18 22.28 -8.77
N ASN A 38 1.54 23.31 -8.19
CA ASN A 38 2.11 24.66 -8.18
C ASN A 38 3.15 24.87 -7.07
N GLU A 39 3.48 23.82 -6.30
CA GLU A 39 4.42 23.88 -5.17
C GLU A 39 4.09 25.01 -4.17
N SER A 40 2.80 25.26 -3.98
CA SER A 40 2.31 26.45 -3.27
C SER A 40 1.88 26.17 -1.83
N PHE A 41 2.20 25.00 -1.29
CA PHE A 41 1.99 24.71 0.13
C PHE A 41 2.94 25.55 0.97
N LYS A 42 2.42 26.22 1.99
CA LYS A 42 3.24 27.02 2.93
C LYS A 42 3.48 26.21 4.19
N ASN A 43 4.73 26.19 4.66
CA ASN A 43 5.09 25.46 5.88
C ASN A 43 4.59 24.00 5.79
N ASN A 44 4.03 23.47 6.89
CA ASN A 44 3.47 22.13 6.97
C ASN A 44 1.97 22.06 6.56
N GLU A 45 1.50 22.98 5.71
CA GLU A 45 0.08 23.00 5.30
C GLU A 45 -0.34 21.67 4.66
N MET A 46 0.54 21.02 3.91
CA MET A 46 0.26 19.72 3.27
C MET A 46 -0.20 18.66 4.29
N ASP A 47 0.37 18.65 5.49
CA ASP A 47 0.00 17.71 6.57
C ASP A 47 -1.46 17.88 6.98
N SER A 48 -2.03 19.08 6.80
CA SER A 48 -3.46 19.31 7.07
C SER A 48 -4.38 18.59 6.07
N TYR A 49 -3.89 18.19 4.90
CA TYR A 49 -4.66 17.43 3.91
C TYR A 49 -4.51 15.92 4.06
N LEU A 50 -3.44 15.45 4.67
CA LEU A 50 -3.11 14.04 4.78
C LEU A 50 -3.49 13.50 6.16
N SER A 51 -3.91 12.24 6.22
CA SER A 51 -4.03 11.54 7.50
C SER A 51 -2.65 11.19 8.04
N ASP A 52 -2.48 11.11 9.36
CA ASP A 52 -1.19 10.77 9.98
C ASP A 52 -0.65 9.42 9.50
N CYS A 53 -1.55 8.47 9.28
CA CYS A 53 -1.25 7.16 8.73
C CYS A 53 -0.70 7.25 7.31
N PHE A 54 -1.34 8.05 6.45
CA PHE A 54 -0.89 8.25 5.07
C PHE A 54 0.42 9.04 4.99
N ASN A 55 0.61 10.05 5.85
CA ASN A 55 1.87 10.78 5.98
C ASN A 55 3.05 9.84 6.25
N GLN A 56 2.83 8.84 7.11
CA GLN A 56 3.84 7.81 7.36
C GLN A 56 4.01 6.87 6.15
N LYS A 57 2.93 6.55 5.42
CA LYS A 57 2.94 5.59 4.28
C LYS A 57 3.57 6.19 3.02
N TYR A 58 3.44 7.50 2.82
CA TYR A 58 3.96 8.24 1.66
C TYR A 58 5.42 7.92 1.32
N PRO A 59 6.41 8.07 2.23
CA PRO A 59 7.81 7.80 1.90
C PRO A 59 8.09 6.34 1.55
N LEU A 60 7.38 5.37 2.16
CA LEU A 60 7.54 3.95 1.85
C LEU A 60 7.06 3.63 0.42
N LEU A 61 5.92 4.22 0.03
CA LEU A 61 5.39 4.08 -1.33
C LEU A 61 6.29 4.75 -2.37
N SER A 62 6.80 5.94 -2.06
CA SER A 62 7.66 6.67 -3.00
C SER A 62 8.99 5.95 -3.21
N GLU A 63 9.57 5.37 -2.14
CA GLU A 63 10.77 4.53 -2.26
C GLU A 63 10.48 3.26 -3.08
N MET A 64 9.37 2.56 -2.81
CA MET A 64 8.97 1.36 -3.56
C MET A 64 8.82 1.63 -5.08
N LEU A 65 8.31 2.80 -5.46
CA LEU A 65 8.05 3.12 -6.87
C LEU A 65 9.18 3.91 -7.55
N GLY A 66 10.10 4.50 -6.78
CA GLY A 66 11.13 5.41 -7.30
C GLY A 66 10.57 6.71 -7.90
N VAL A 67 9.35 7.10 -7.53
CA VAL A 67 8.66 8.32 -8.00
C VAL A 67 7.78 8.89 -6.89
N ASP A 68 7.39 10.15 -7.02
CA ASP A 68 6.37 10.74 -6.17
C ASP A 68 5.01 10.07 -6.40
N VAL A 69 4.44 9.46 -5.37
CA VAL A 69 3.17 8.72 -5.49
C VAL A 69 1.93 9.61 -5.61
N ILE A 70 2.00 10.88 -5.23
CA ILE A 70 0.89 11.84 -5.33
C ILE A 70 0.63 12.18 -6.79
N VAL A 71 1.70 12.33 -7.59
CA VAL A 71 1.67 12.70 -9.01
C VAL A 71 2.28 11.64 -9.95
N ARG A 72 2.62 10.45 -9.45
CA ARG A 72 3.22 9.35 -10.21
C ARG A 72 4.24 9.82 -11.26
N ALA A 73 5.15 10.68 -10.85
CA ALA A 73 6.14 11.33 -11.71
C ALA A 73 7.37 11.73 -10.89
N GLN A 74 8.48 12.03 -11.57
CA GLN A 74 9.66 12.61 -10.92
C GLN A 74 9.47 14.11 -10.71
N ASP A 75 8.87 14.80 -11.68
CA ASP A 75 8.66 16.24 -11.68
C ASP A 75 7.19 16.61 -11.92
N VAL A 76 6.79 17.78 -11.41
CA VAL A 76 5.50 18.40 -11.70
C VAL A 76 5.63 19.49 -12.76
N THR A 77 4.58 19.71 -13.54
CA THR A 77 4.52 20.84 -14.48
C THR A 77 3.15 21.51 -14.40
N PRO A 78 3.06 22.85 -14.54
CA PRO A 78 1.76 23.55 -14.52
C PRO A 78 0.79 23.05 -15.61
N GLN A 79 1.32 22.49 -16.70
CA GLN A 79 0.52 21.88 -17.76
C GLN A 79 -0.33 20.70 -17.26
N MET A 80 0.07 19.99 -16.19
CA MET A 80 -0.73 18.91 -15.60
C MET A 80 -2.10 19.42 -15.12
N LEU A 81 -2.18 20.69 -14.67
CA LEU A 81 -3.42 21.31 -14.20
C LEU A 81 -4.42 21.59 -15.30
N THR A 82 -3.96 21.85 -16.53
CA THR A 82 -4.83 22.16 -17.67
C THR A 82 -5.80 21.02 -17.99
N ASN A 83 -5.44 19.80 -17.62
CA ASN A 83 -6.19 18.58 -17.91
C ASN A 83 -6.52 17.78 -16.64
N LEU A 84 -6.39 18.38 -15.45
CA LEU A 84 -6.69 17.76 -14.17
C LEU A 84 -8.18 17.44 -14.08
N GLN A 85 -8.48 16.15 -13.96
CA GLN A 85 -9.83 15.64 -13.75
C GLN A 85 -9.86 14.85 -12.45
N VAL A 86 -10.91 15.09 -11.67
CA VAL A 86 -11.21 14.33 -10.46
C VAL A 86 -12.59 13.73 -10.65
N THR A 87 -12.68 12.41 -10.61
CA THR A 87 -13.93 11.67 -10.82
C THR A 87 -14.24 10.84 -9.58
N PRO A 88 -15.38 11.07 -8.90
CA PRO A 88 -15.83 10.19 -7.83
C PRO A 88 -16.03 8.75 -8.34
N ILE A 89 -15.67 7.76 -7.52
CA ILE A 89 -15.88 6.33 -7.79
C ILE A 89 -16.97 5.83 -6.83
N LYS A 90 -16.61 5.02 -5.83
CA LYS A 90 -17.49 4.51 -4.77
C LYS A 90 -16.78 4.62 -3.41
N ASN A 91 -17.52 4.56 -2.31
CA ASN A 91 -16.94 4.50 -0.95
C ASN A 91 -15.88 5.58 -0.67
N LYS A 92 -16.11 6.81 -1.12
CA LYS A 92 -15.19 7.96 -1.00
C LYS A 92 -13.84 7.78 -1.71
N TRP A 93 -13.76 6.86 -2.66
CA TRP A 93 -12.69 6.81 -3.64
C TRP A 93 -12.92 7.79 -4.77
N TYR A 94 -11.83 8.37 -5.25
CA TYR A 94 -11.79 9.30 -6.37
C TYR A 94 -10.66 8.88 -7.31
N LYS A 95 -10.88 9.03 -8.61
CA LYS A 95 -9.83 8.92 -9.62
C LYS A 95 -9.36 10.31 -9.99
N VAL A 96 -8.11 10.61 -9.72
CA VAL A 96 -7.41 11.80 -10.19
C VAL A 96 -6.68 11.43 -11.47
N SER A 97 -6.84 12.23 -12.52
CA SER A 97 -6.15 11.98 -13.79
C SER A 97 -5.76 13.26 -14.51
N TYR A 98 -4.66 13.20 -15.25
CA TYR A 98 -4.18 14.25 -16.17
C TYR A 98 -3.44 13.57 -17.33
N LEU A 99 -3.14 14.33 -18.37
CA LEU A 99 -2.39 13.82 -19.51
C LEU A 99 -0.93 13.58 -19.10
N THR A 100 -0.43 12.38 -19.37
CA THR A 100 1.00 12.05 -19.21
C THR A 100 1.81 12.63 -20.36
N ASN A 101 1.23 12.59 -21.55
CA ASN A 101 1.81 13.11 -22.78
C ASN A 101 0.84 14.12 -23.42
N TYR A 102 1.24 15.39 -23.45
CA TYR A 102 0.41 16.47 -23.96
C TYR A 102 0.13 16.39 -25.47
N ASN A 103 0.98 15.66 -26.20
CA ASN A 103 0.79 15.40 -27.62
C ASN A 103 -0.17 14.22 -27.88
N ASN A 104 -0.48 13.42 -26.86
CA ASN A 104 -1.37 12.27 -26.96
C ASN A 104 -2.51 12.34 -25.94
N LYS A 105 -3.68 12.85 -26.38
CA LYS A 105 -4.87 13.00 -25.53
C LYS A 105 -5.42 11.70 -24.92
N LYS A 106 -4.97 10.53 -25.39
CA LYS A 106 -5.38 9.21 -24.86
C LYS A 106 -4.49 8.74 -23.71
N GLU A 107 -3.30 9.29 -23.56
CA GLU A 107 -2.33 8.85 -22.55
C GLU A 107 -2.52 9.64 -21.26
N ARG A 108 -3.17 9.00 -20.29
CA ARG A 108 -3.49 9.61 -18.98
C ARG A 108 -2.84 8.87 -17.84
N THR A 109 -2.26 9.63 -16.93
CA THR A 109 -1.91 9.13 -15.60
C THR A 109 -3.19 9.05 -14.80
N ASN A 110 -3.41 7.93 -14.11
CA ASN A 110 -4.54 7.71 -13.22
C ASN A 110 -4.03 7.38 -11.83
N ILE A 111 -4.55 8.09 -10.82
CA ILE A 111 -4.19 7.95 -9.42
C ILE A 111 -5.49 7.83 -8.62
N TYR A 112 -5.58 6.82 -7.78
CA TYR A 112 -6.77 6.53 -7.00
C TYR A 112 -6.57 7.02 -5.58
N VAL A 113 -7.45 7.90 -5.12
CA VAL A 113 -7.31 8.61 -3.84
C VAL A 113 -8.54 8.35 -2.99
N LYS A 114 -8.33 7.95 -1.74
CA LYS A 114 -9.41 7.77 -0.76
C LYS A 114 -9.48 8.96 0.18
N LEU A 115 -10.69 9.46 0.41
CA LEU A 115 -10.95 10.50 1.39
C LEU A 115 -11.73 9.95 2.59
N ASN A 116 -11.34 10.37 3.79
CA ASN A 116 -12.16 10.24 5.00
C ASN A 116 -11.98 11.46 5.88
N ASN A 117 -13.07 11.99 6.43
CA ASN A 117 -13.05 13.15 7.34
C ASN A 117 -12.21 14.32 6.81
N ASN A 118 -12.37 14.66 5.53
CA ASN A 118 -11.62 15.71 4.83
C ASN A 118 -10.08 15.53 4.86
N LYS A 119 -9.63 14.28 4.92
CA LYS A 119 -8.23 13.89 4.82
C LYS A 119 -8.05 12.85 3.72
N ILE A 120 -6.91 12.89 3.04
CA ILE A 120 -6.43 11.80 2.19
C ILE A 120 -5.92 10.68 3.11
N THR A 121 -6.58 9.53 3.04
CA THR A 121 -6.18 8.34 3.81
C THR A 121 -5.36 7.35 3.01
N ASP A 122 -5.52 7.36 1.68
CA ASP A 122 -4.80 6.45 0.80
C ASP A 122 -4.61 7.08 -0.59
N ILE A 123 -3.47 6.75 -1.21
CA ILE A 123 -3.17 7.04 -2.61
C ILE A 123 -2.59 5.78 -3.25
N TYR A 124 -3.12 5.45 -4.42
CA TYR A 124 -2.67 4.34 -5.26
C TYR A 124 -2.40 4.85 -6.67
N PRO A 125 -1.13 4.99 -7.08
CA PRO A 125 -0.77 5.41 -8.43
C PRO A 125 -0.92 4.29 -9.48
N TRP A 126 -1.48 3.14 -9.12
CA TRP A 126 -1.82 2.04 -10.05
C TRP A 126 -3.31 1.70 -9.96
N HIS A 127 -3.79 0.90 -10.91
CA HIS A 127 -5.19 0.44 -10.88
C HIS A 127 -5.41 -0.45 -9.65
N ILE A 128 -6.47 -0.16 -8.89
CA ILE A 128 -6.87 -0.96 -7.73
C ILE A 128 -8.26 -1.55 -7.86
N ASP A 129 -8.45 -2.68 -7.19
CA ASP A 129 -9.77 -3.20 -6.84
C ASP A 129 -10.13 -2.65 -5.46
N THR A 130 -11.00 -1.64 -5.42
CA THR A 130 -11.38 -0.97 -4.16
C THR A 130 -12.10 -1.91 -3.19
N ASP A 131 -12.75 -2.98 -3.64
CA ASP A 131 -13.43 -3.91 -2.72
C ASP A 131 -12.40 -4.73 -1.94
N VAL A 132 -11.29 -5.08 -2.58
CA VAL A 132 -10.18 -5.78 -1.93
C VAL A 132 -9.43 -4.86 -0.99
N ILE A 133 -9.17 -3.62 -1.40
CA ILE A 133 -8.49 -2.65 -0.53
C ILE A 133 -9.34 -2.35 0.72
N ASP A 134 -10.64 -2.11 0.54
CA ASP A 134 -11.54 -1.73 1.64
C ASP A 134 -11.97 -2.90 2.55
N ALA A 135 -11.74 -4.16 2.14
CA ALA A 135 -12.08 -5.31 2.97
C ALA A 135 -11.40 -5.25 4.35
N GLN A 136 -12.00 -5.81 5.38
CA GLN A 136 -11.28 -5.96 6.64
C GLN A 136 -10.16 -7.01 6.49
N PRO A 137 -8.98 -6.81 7.11
CA PRO A 137 -7.95 -7.83 7.12
C PRO A 137 -8.49 -9.10 7.79
N ALA A 138 -8.05 -10.25 7.30
CA ALA A 138 -8.36 -11.51 7.96
C ALA A 138 -7.75 -11.51 9.38
N PRO A 139 -8.40 -12.17 10.35
CA PRO A 139 -7.82 -12.29 11.68
C PRO A 139 -6.44 -13.00 11.60
N PRO A 140 -5.49 -12.64 12.49
CA PRO A 140 -4.18 -13.29 12.52
C PRO A 140 -4.30 -14.81 12.59
N ALA A 141 -3.61 -15.52 11.69
CA ALA A 141 -3.57 -16.97 11.69
C ALA A 141 -2.66 -17.48 12.81
N LYS A 142 -3.00 -18.60 13.43
CA LYS A 142 -2.08 -19.28 14.36
C LYS A 142 -0.88 -19.81 13.58
N ILE A 143 0.34 -19.39 13.95
CA ILE A 143 1.57 -19.93 13.38
C ILE A 143 1.67 -21.43 13.66
N ALA A 144 1.77 -22.24 12.60
CA ALA A 144 1.77 -23.69 12.67
C ALA A 144 3.15 -24.26 12.35
N ASN A 145 3.61 -25.23 13.15
CA ASN A 145 4.96 -25.83 13.03
C ASN A 145 4.90 -27.31 12.58
N THR A 146 3.85 -27.71 11.85
CA THR A 146 3.68 -29.10 11.39
C THR A 146 4.76 -29.53 10.41
N ASN A 147 5.13 -28.62 9.50
CA ASN A 147 6.27 -28.74 8.58
C ASN A 147 6.70 -27.33 8.16
N ALA A 148 7.88 -27.23 7.53
CA ALA A 148 8.46 -25.96 7.11
C ALA A 148 7.54 -25.16 6.17
N LEU A 149 6.88 -25.80 5.20
CA LEU A 149 5.97 -25.12 4.27
C LEU A 149 4.77 -24.50 4.99
N THR A 150 4.15 -25.23 5.92
CA THR A 150 2.99 -24.76 6.69
C THR A 150 3.39 -23.61 7.62
N PHE A 151 4.58 -23.70 8.22
CA PHE A 151 5.17 -22.62 8.99
C PHE A 151 5.34 -21.36 8.13
N VAL A 152 5.98 -21.48 6.97
CA VAL A 152 6.21 -20.32 6.07
C VAL A 152 4.90 -19.71 5.61
N LYS A 153 3.89 -20.53 5.23
CA LYS A 153 2.56 -20.04 4.84
C LYS A 153 1.91 -19.21 5.95
N THR A 154 1.78 -19.79 7.14
CA THR A 154 1.15 -19.11 8.27
C THR A 154 1.97 -17.91 8.74
N PHE A 155 3.31 -17.95 8.65
CA PHE A 155 4.17 -16.80 8.89
C PHE A 155 3.85 -15.65 7.93
N TYR A 156 3.88 -15.88 6.62
CA TYR A 156 3.66 -14.82 5.63
C TYR A 156 2.22 -14.30 5.64
N GLU A 157 1.22 -15.13 5.91
CA GLU A 157 -0.17 -14.66 6.11
C GLU A 157 -0.23 -13.57 7.19
N ASN A 158 0.45 -13.77 8.33
CA ASN A 158 0.51 -12.78 9.39
C ASN A 158 1.46 -11.61 9.06
N TYR A 159 2.60 -11.91 8.46
CA TYR A 159 3.65 -10.92 8.17
C TYR A 159 3.18 -9.89 7.15
N LEU A 160 2.50 -10.33 6.10
CA LEU A 160 1.93 -9.45 5.09
C LEU A 160 0.75 -8.63 5.63
N ASN A 161 -0.10 -9.24 6.46
CA ASN A 161 -1.21 -8.51 7.10
C ASN A 161 -0.73 -7.37 7.99
N ALA A 162 0.45 -7.47 8.60
CA ALA A 162 1.01 -6.40 9.43
C ALA A 162 1.26 -5.10 8.65
N TYR A 163 1.47 -5.15 7.33
CA TYR A 163 1.64 -3.94 6.50
C TYR A 163 0.35 -3.13 6.28
N PHE A 164 -0.81 -3.69 6.65
CA PHE A 164 -2.11 -3.01 6.48
C PHE A 164 -2.44 -2.08 7.64
N ASP A 165 -1.68 -2.16 8.73
CA ASP A 165 -1.69 -1.16 9.80
C ASP A 165 -0.93 0.11 9.39
N CYS A 166 -1.08 1.18 10.18
CA CYS A 166 -0.25 2.36 9.99
C CYS A 166 1.24 2.04 10.16
N PRO A 167 2.15 2.63 9.37
CA PRO A 167 3.54 2.19 9.29
C PRO A 167 4.29 2.10 10.62
N ASN A 168 4.08 3.03 11.55
CA ASN A 168 4.72 2.95 12.87
C ASN A 168 4.28 1.73 13.68
N GLN A 169 3.01 1.32 13.56
CA GLN A 169 2.49 0.12 14.20
C GLN A 169 2.95 -1.13 13.44
N ALA A 170 2.86 -1.10 12.11
CA ALA A 170 3.34 -2.16 11.24
C ALA A 170 4.81 -2.49 11.53
N GLN A 171 5.69 -1.49 11.61
CA GLN A 171 7.13 -1.69 11.87
C GLN A 171 7.39 -2.36 13.22
N LYS A 172 6.62 -2.02 14.26
CA LYS A 172 6.72 -2.69 15.58
C LYS A 172 6.33 -4.16 15.47
N THR A 173 5.20 -4.45 14.81
CA THR A 173 4.71 -5.81 14.59
C THR A 173 5.69 -6.64 13.76
N LEU A 174 6.16 -6.11 12.63
CA LEU A 174 7.13 -6.76 11.73
C LEU A 174 8.43 -7.07 12.48
N LYS A 175 8.96 -6.13 13.27
CA LYS A 175 10.16 -6.35 14.08
C LYS A 175 9.95 -7.44 15.14
N ALA A 176 8.81 -7.44 15.82
CA ALA A 176 8.48 -8.47 16.80
C ALA A 176 8.36 -9.86 16.14
N MET A 177 7.78 -9.92 14.94
CA MET A 177 7.72 -11.16 14.15
C MET A 177 9.11 -11.64 13.72
N GLN A 178 9.97 -10.74 13.24
CA GLN A 178 11.36 -11.06 12.90
C GLN A 178 12.09 -11.62 14.13
N GLN A 179 12.00 -10.96 15.28
CA GLN A 179 12.63 -11.41 16.53
C GLN A 179 12.15 -12.79 17.00
N LYS A 180 10.87 -13.10 16.77
CA LYS A 180 10.26 -14.35 17.23
C LYS A 180 10.46 -15.53 16.28
N TYR A 181 10.47 -15.27 14.98
CA TYR A 181 10.36 -16.32 13.95
C TYR A 181 11.55 -16.38 12.99
N CYS A 182 12.57 -15.55 13.17
CA CYS A 182 13.83 -15.64 12.42
C CYS A 182 14.97 -16.11 13.34
N THR A 183 16.00 -16.73 12.75
CA THR A 183 17.23 -17.03 13.48
C THR A 183 18.01 -15.75 13.77
N GLN A 184 18.81 -15.74 14.85
CA GLN A 184 19.66 -14.58 15.17
C GLN A 184 20.64 -14.25 14.04
N LYS A 185 21.15 -15.28 13.36
CA LYS A 185 21.96 -15.15 12.14
C LYS A 185 21.21 -14.33 11.08
N PHE A 186 19.95 -14.67 10.81
CA PHE A 186 19.16 -13.96 9.80
C PHE A 186 18.80 -12.53 10.23
N ILE A 187 18.46 -12.32 11.51
CA ILE A 187 18.20 -10.97 12.04
C ILE A 187 19.42 -10.05 11.83
N ASN A 188 20.63 -10.57 12.08
CA ASN A 188 21.86 -9.83 11.83
C ASN A 188 22.04 -9.52 10.33
N LYS A 189 21.75 -10.49 9.45
CA LYS A 189 21.76 -10.28 7.99
C LYS A 189 20.77 -9.20 7.55
N ILE A 190 19.55 -9.19 8.10
CA ILE A 190 18.55 -8.14 7.81
C ILE A 190 19.11 -6.76 8.18
N ALA A 191 19.71 -6.62 9.36
CA ALA A 191 20.30 -5.36 9.80
C ALA A 191 21.43 -4.89 8.87
N SER A 192 22.31 -5.81 8.46
CA SER A 192 23.38 -5.52 7.49
C SER A 192 22.84 -5.12 6.12
N LEU A 193 21.82 -5.81 5.61
CA LEU A 193 21.21 -5.49 4.31
C LEU A 193 20.53 -4.12 4.33
N LYS A 194 19.77 -3.80 5.39
CA LYS A 194 19.16 -2.47 5.55
C LYS A 194 20.21 -1.36 5.60
N LYS A 195 21.32 -1.59 6.30
CA LYS A 195 22.44 -0.64 6.33
C LYS A 195 23.05 -0.44 4.93
N TYR A 196 23.36 -1.53 4.23
CA TYR A 196 23.93 -1.48 2.89
C TYR A 196 23.01 -0.74 1.90
N ARG A 197 21.73 -1.12 1.83
CA ARG A 197 20.72 -0.50 0.95
C ARG A 197 20.55 1.00 1.21
N LYS A 198 20.58 1.40 2.48
CA LYS A 198 20.56 2.82 2.87
C LYS A 198 21.81 3.57 2.38
N GLU A 199 23.00 2.98 2.50
CA GLU A 199 24.27 3.62 2.14
C GLU A 199 24.51 3.64 0.62
N ASP A 200 24.07 2.59 -0.09
CA ASP A 200 24.33 2.38 -1.52
C ASP A 200 23.25 3.01 -2.42
N SER A 201 21.98 2.84 -2.05
CA SER A 201 20.83 3.18 -2.90
C SER A 201 19.86 4.18 -2.26
N ASN A 202 20.19 4.73 -1.08
CA ASN A 202 19.29 5.57 -0.28
C ASN A 202 17.92 4.91 0.00
N GLU A 203 17.89 3.58 0.11
CA GLU A 203 16.69 2.82 0.47
C GLU A 203 16.63 2.66 2.00
N TYR A 204 15.72 3.37 2.66
CA TYR A 204 15.61 3.42 4.13
C TYR A 204 14.62 2.38 4.69
N TYR A 205 13.69 1.88 3.88
CA TYR A 205 12.57 1.04 4.32
C TYR A 205 12.65 -0.40 3.82
N TYR A 206 13.68 -0.75 3.05
CA TYR A 206 13.87 -2.08 2.46
C TYR A 206 13.69 -3.23 3.48
N ASP A 207 12.84 -4.19 3.14
CA ASP A 207 12.62 -5.40 3.90
C ASP A 207 12.97 -6.65 3.07
N PRO A 208 14.04 -7.39 3.45
CA PRO A 208 14.46 -8.60 2.75
C PRO A 208 13.40 -9.71 2.70
N LEU A 209 12.45 -9.76 3.65
CA LEU A 209 11.40 -10.79 3.68
C LEU A 209 10.34 -10.57 2.59
N ILE A 210 10.27 -9.38 1.99
CA ILE A 210 9.39 -9.10 0.84
C ILE A 210 10.17 -8.58 -0.37
N ASP A 211 11.49 -8.44 -0.25
CA ASP A 211 12.41 -7.83 -1.22
C ASP A 211 11.87 -6.51 -1.79
N ASN A 212 11.42 -5.65 -0.87
CA ASN A 212 10.79 -4.37 -1.19
C ASN A 212 10.70 -3.48 0.05
N SER A 213 10.40 -2.19 -0.15
CA SER A 213 10.22 -1.19 0.92
C SER A 213 8.80 -1.18 1.50
N TYR A 214 7.82 -1.69 0.77
CA TYR A 214 6.42 -1.76 1.20
C TYR A 214 5.70 -2.96 0.58
N PHE A 215 4.75 -3.53 1.31
CA PHE A 215 3.81 -4.53 0.79
C PHE A 215 2.39 -3.99 0.86
N ASP A 216 1.74 -3.87 -0.28
CA ASP A 216 0.38 -3.36 -0.37
C ASP A 216 -0.66 -4.49 -0.47
N LYS A 217 -1.85 -4.24 0.08
CA LYS A 217 -2.95 -5.21 0.09
C LYS A 217 -3.40 -5.64 -1.30
N SER A 218 -3.30 -4.78 -2.32
CA SER A 218 -3.60 -5.15 -3.71
C SER A 218 -2.72 -6.30 -4.22
N PHE A 219 -1.54 -6.52 -3.65
CA PHE A 219 -0.61 -7.56 -4.08
C PHE A 219 -1.02 -8.96 -3.61
N LEU A 220 -1.87 -9.06 -2.57
CA LEU A 220 -2.31 -10.33 -1.98
C LEU A 220 -2.87 -11.31 -3.01
N LYS A 221 -3.59 -10.81 -4.03
CA LYS A 221 -4.18 -11.66 -5.09
C LYS A 221 -3.14 -12.45 -5.88
N SER A 222 -1.89 -11.97 -5.91
CA SER A 222 -0.79 -12.59 -6.62
C SER A 222 0.13 -13.43 -5.72
N VAL A 223 -0.10 -13.42 -4.41
CA VAL A 223 0.75 -14.12 -3.45
C VAL A 223 0.62 -15.62 -3.65
N THR A 224 1.75 -16.30 -3.82
CA THR A 224 1.83 -17.76 -3.81
C THR A 224 2.98 -18.23 -2.94
N ILE A 225 2.74 -19.31 -2.19
CA ILE A 225 3.75 -19.98 -1.38
C ILE A 225 3.69 -21.47 -1.70
N THR A 226 4.74 -21.95 -2.35
CA THR A 226 4.83 -23.33 -2.86
C THR A 226 6.12 -24.00 -2.39
N GLN A 227 6.20 -25.31 -2.55
CA GLN A 227 7.43 -26.05 -2.33
C GLN A 227 7.76 -26.85 -3.59
N ALA A 228 8.96 -26.65 -4.12
CA ALA A 228 9.47 -27.33 -5.32
C ALA A 228 10.93 -27.71 -5.11
N SER A 229 11.29 -28.95 -5.45
CA SER A 229 12.66 -29.48 -5.34
C SER A 229 13.31 -29.20 -3.97
N GLY A 230 12.54 -29.38 -2.89
CA GLY A 230 13.00 -29.16 -1.51
C GLY A 230 13.09 -27.68 -1.08
N LYS A 231 12.82 -26.72 -1.96
CA LYS A 231 12.85 -25.28 -1.67
C LYS A 231 11.45 -24.73 -1.47
N ILE A 232 11.26 -23.89 -0.46
CA ILE A 232 10.02 -23.13 -0.27
C ILE A 232 10.17 -21.81 -1.03
N ILE A 233 9.19 -21.48 -1.85
CA ILE A 233 9.20 -20.32 -2.73
C ILE A 233 8.03 -19.42 -2.36
N PHE A 234 8.33 -18.17 -2.00
CA PHE A 234 7.36 -17.08 -1.84
C PHE A 234 7.42 -16.18 -3.07
N GLN A 235 6.27 -15.88 -3.67
CA GLN A 235 6.17 -15.02 -4.85
C GLN A 235 4.98 -14.08 -4.74
N TYR A 236 5.12 -12.88 -5.31
CA TYR A 236 4.02 -11.95 -5.57
C TYR A 236 4.38 -11.02 -6.72
N THR A 237 3.42 -10.26 -7.23
CA THR A 237 3.60 -9.21 -8.23
C THR A 237 3.35 -7.85 -7.58
N ASN A 238 4.31 -6.93 -7.71
CA ASN A 238 4.22 -5.60 -7.10
C ASN A 238 3.46 -4.60 -8.00
N ALA A 239 3.37 -3.34 -7.55
CA ALA A 239 2.69 -2.26 -8.27
C ALA A 239 3.24 -1.95 -9.67
N CYS A 240 4.50 -2.29 -9.94
CA CYS A 240 5.17 -2.10 -11.22
C CYS A 240 5.00 -3.30 -12.16
N ASN A 241 4.13 -4.26 -11.82
CA ASN A 241 3.99 -5.56 -12.49
C ASN A 241 5.29 -6.39 -12.51
N ILE A 242 6.19 -6.14 -11.55
CA ILE A 242 7.42 -6.91 -11.39
C ILE A 242 7.10 -8.11 -10.50
N LYS A 243 7.46 -9.30 -10.97
CA LYS A 243 7.36 -10.53 -10.18
C LYS A 243 8.53 -10.59 -9.20
N ILE A 244 8.21 -10.59 -7.92
CA ILE A 244 9.15 -10.84 -6.83
C ILE A 244 9.14 -12.33 -6.50
N GLN A 245 10.32 -12.91 -6.31
CA GLN A 245 10.48 -14.32 -5.97
C GLN A 245 11.60 -14.52 -4.97
N LEU A 246 11.25 -15.12 -3.83
CA LEU A 246 12.18 -15.43 -2.74
C LEU A 246 12.21 -16.93 -2.46
N HIS A 247 13.41 -17.49 -2.35
CA HIS A 247 13.59 -18.80 -1.74
C HIS A 247 13.73 -18.63 -0.24
N ILE A 248 12.86 -19.28 0.51
CA ILE A 248 12.78 -19.21 1.97
C ILE A 248 13.49 -20.43 2.55
N HIS A 249 14.55 -20.17 3.31
CA HIS A 249 15.31 -21.21 4.00
C HIS A 249 14.89 -21.23 5.45
N THR A 250 14.54 -22.41 5.95
CA THR A 250 14.08 -22.59 7.34
C THR A 250 15.03 -23.51 8.10
N GLN A 251 15.21 -23.22 9.38
CA GLN A 251 15.87 -24.11 10.33
C GLN A 251 14.85 -24.68 11.31
N LYS A 252 14.99 -25.96 11.67
CA LYS A 252 14.22 -26.57 12.75
C LYS A 252 14.94 -26.35 14.08
N SER A 253 14.24 -25.78 15.06
CA SER A 253 14.70 -25.53 16.42
C SER A 253 14.64 -26.80 17.27
N LYS A 254 15.32 -26.77 18.44
CA LYS A 254 15.37 -27.91 19.39
C LYS A 254 14.01 -28.29 19.96
N ASP A 255 13.08 -27.33 20.03
CA ASP A 255 11.70 -27.51 20.50
C ASP A 255 10.73 -27.97 19.39
N ASN A 256 11.27 -28.43 18.25
CA ASN A 256 10.52 -28.80 17.05
C ASN A 256 9.75 -27.65 16.36
N THR A 257 10.01 -26.39 16.70
CA THR A 257 9.51 -25.25 15.92
C THR A 257 10.39 -24.96 14.71
N PHE A 258 9.87 -24.20 13.74
CA PHE A 258 10.64 -23.71 12.60
C PHE A 258 10.93 -22.22 12.75
N LEU A 259 12.09 -21.79 12.25
CA LEU A 259 12.51 -20.40 12.13
C LEU A 259 12.97 -20.14 10.69
N ILE A 260 12.79 -18.92 10.20
CA ILE A 260 13.40 -18.46 8.94
C ILE A 260 14.89 -18.22 9.20
N ASP A 261 15.75 -18.94 8.50
CA ASP A 261 17.21 -18.82 8.61
C ASP A 261 17.83 -17.99 7.50
N ASP A 262 17.21 -17.96 6.32
CA ASP A 262 17.65 -17.09 5.24
C ASP A 262 16.57 -16.85 4.19
N VAL A 263 16.78 -15.80 3.40
CA VAL A 263 16.10 -15.56 2.13
C VAL A 263 17.12 -15.28 1.03
N SER A 264 16.85 -15.79 -0.16
CA SER A 264 17.65 -15.51 -1.36
C SER A 264 16.75 -15.13 -2.53
N ILE A 265 17.11 -14.06 -3.22
CA ILE A 265 16.43 -13.55 -4.43
C ILE A 265 16.86 -14.39 -5.63
N GLN A 266 15.96 -14.58 -6.60
CA GLN A 266 16.27 -15.16 -7.91
C GLN A 266 16.33 -14.08 -8.98
#